data_AF-A0A6S7J5Q5-F1
#
_entry.id   AF-A0A6S7J5Q5-F1
#
_cell.length_a   1.000
_cell.length_b   1.000
_cell.length_c   1.000
_cell.angle_alpha   90.00
_cell.angle_beta   90.00
_cell.angle_gamma   90.00
#
_symmetry.space_group_name_H-M   'P 1'
#
loop_
_entity.id
_entity.type
_entity.pdbx_description
1 polymer ?
#
loop_
_entity_poly.entity_id
_entity_poly.type
_entity_poly.pdbx_seq_one_letter_code
_entity_poly.pdbx_strand_id
1 'polypeptide(L)'
;MLGGERADNERVLGTRNKIILNVGGLRHETYVGTLRNIPDSRLFSLTNNNPTQVPEFDPNSGEFFFDRHPLVFAQILNYYRTGKLHCPNDVCGPIFEEELAFWGLEDASIETCCWMNYKKHGEAQANLSSFDRMVEEGASEHEYSFHEEGDVGLQTRSYKQVLCKYKSRVWLTMEEPSSSFTAK
;
A
#
# COMPACT_ATOMS: atom_id res chain seq x y z
N MET A 1 -13.13 -59.57 18.68
CA MET A 1 -13.88 -58.47 18.05
C MET A 1 -12.91 -57.32 17.87
N LEU A 2 -12.70 -56.95 16.62
CA LEU A 2 -11.84 -55.84 16.20
C LEU A 2 -12.53 -54.52 16.56
N GLY A 3 -11.88 -53.69 17.37
CA GLY A 3 -12.10 -52.25 17.40
C GLY A 3 -10.70 -51.64 17.38
N GLY A 4 -10.19 -51.19 16.25
CA GLY A 4 -10.81 -50.23 15.35
C GLY A 4 -10.16 -48.88 15.63
N GLU A 5 -8.88 -48.79 15.31
CA GLU A 5 -8.10 -47.55 15.33
C GLU A 5 -8.79 -46.51 14.45
N ARG A 6 -9.23 -45.40 15.06
CA ARG A 6 -9.39 -44.11 14.37
C ARG A 6 -8.59 -43.07 15.16
N ALA A 7 -7.28 -43.13 14.99
CA ALA A 7 -6.48 -41.93 15.14
C ALA A 7 -6.78 -41.09 13.89
N ASP A 8 -7.55 -40.03 14.06
CA ASP A 8 -7.71 -38.99 13.06
C ASP A 8 -6.31 -38.44 12.76
N ASN A 9 -5.76 -38.88 11.62
CA ASN A 9 -4.41 -38.56 11.17
C ASN A 9 -4.44 -37.15 10.58
N GLU A 10 -4.60 -36.16 11.45
CA GLU A 10 -4.40 -34.77 11.14
C GLU A 10 -2.90 -34.60 10.90
N ARG A 11 -2.50 -34.67 9.62
CA ARG A 11 -1.10 -34.58 9.20
C ARG A 11 -0.60 -33.16 9.40
N VAL A 12 -0.29 -32.80 10.64
CA VAL A 12 0.47 -31.61 10.98
C VAL A 12 1.79 -31.71 10.23
N LEU A 13 2.07 -30.74 9.37
CA LEU A 13 3.34 -30.71 8.63
C LEU A 13 4.50 -30.62 9.62
N GLY A 14 5.47 -31.54 9.49
CA GLY A 14 6.67 -31.55 10.32
C GLY A 14 7.51 -30.30 10.07
N THR A 15 8.19 -29.77 11.10
CA THR A 15 8.96 -28.52 11.01
C THR A 15 10.08 -28.53 9.97
N ARG A 16 10.62 -29.72 9.65
CA ARG A 16 11.68 -29.92 8.64
C ARG A 16 11.13 -30.15 7.22
N ASN A 17 9.82 -30.25 7.06
CA ASN A 17 9.22 -30.38 5.75
C ASN A 17 9.35 -29.05 5.00
N LYS A 18 9.60 -29.16 3.71
CA LYS A 18 9.61 -28.00 2.83
C LYS A 18 8.21 -27.72 2.32
N ILE A 19 7.93 -26.45 2.06
CA ILE A 19 6.68 -25.92 1.54
C ILE A 19 6.99 -24.93 0.42
N ILE A 20 6.16 -24.94 -0.62
CA ILE A 20 6.29 -24.05 -1.78
C ILE A 20 5.18 -23.01 -1.71
N LEU A 21 5.57 -21.75 -1.76
CA LEU A 21 4.69 -20.59 -1.77
C LEU A 21 4.91 -19.88 -3.11
N ASN A 22 3.95 -19.97 -4.01
CA ASN A 22 3.94 -19.27 -5.29
C ASN A 22 3.25 -17.91 -5.12
N VAL A 23 4.03 -16.83 -5.16
CA VAL A 23 3.53 -15.46 -4.97
C VAL A 23 3.71 -14.69 -6.27
N GLY A 24 2.62 -14.25 -6.90
CA GLY A 24 2.65 -13.52 -8.16
C GLY A 24 3.36 -14.27 -9.30
N GLY A 25 3.37 -15.61 -9.25
CA GLY A 25 4.08 -16.47 -10.20
C GLY A 25 5.52 -16.81 -9.81
N LEU A 26 6.08 -16.19 -8.77
CA LEU A 26 7.40 -16.49 -8.24
C LEU A 26 7.32 -17.57 -7.15
N ARG A 27 8.03 -18.68 -7.35
CA ARG A 27 8.09 -19.78 -6.38
C ARG A 27 9.12 -19.50 -5.28
N HIS A 28 8.65 -19.49 -4.04
CA HIS A 28 9.45 -19.41 -2.83
C HIS A 28 9.40 -20.74 -2.08
N GLU A 29 10.55 -21.36 -1.90
CA GLU A 29 10.68 -22.60 -1.11
C GLU A 29 11.21 -22.26 0.29
N THR A 30 10.57 -22.81 1.32
CA THR A 30 11.01 -22.64 2.71
C THR A 30 10.64 -23.85 3.56
N TYR A 31 11.05 -23.85 4.83
CA TYR A 31 10.63 -24.87 5.79
C TYR A 31 9.33 -24.48 6.49
N VAL A 32 8.50 -25.46 6.81
CA VAL A 32 7.30 -25.27 7.63
C VAL A 32 7.65 -24.68 9.00
N GLY A 33 8.80 -25.08 9.57
CA GLY A 33 9.31 -24.49 10.81
C GLY A 33 9.59 -22.99 10.71
N THR A 34 10.00 -22.49 9.54
CA THR A 34 10.22 -21.05 9.33
C THR A 34 8.91 -20.28 9.44
N LEU A 35 7.82 -20.80 8.86
CA LEU A 35 6.51 -20.15 8.92
C LEU A 35 5.92 -20.11 10.35
N ARG A 36 6.41 -20.97 11.25
CA ARG A 36 6.01 -21.00 12.66
C ARG A 36 6.69 -19.96 13.55
N ASN A 37 7.71 -19.26 13.03
CA ASN A 37 8.47 -18.29 13.82
C ASN A 37 7.66 -17.06 14.22
N ILE A 38 6.58 -16.75 13.50
CA ILE A 38 5.71 -15.61 13.77
C ILE A 38 4.28 -16.14 13.97
N PRO A 39 3.83 -16.28 15.23
CA PRO A 39 2.48 -16.77 15.52
C PRO A 39 1.42 -15.78 15.00
N ASP A 40 0.20 -16.28 14.84
CA ASP A 40 -0.99 -15.51 14.43
C ASP A 40 -0.91 -14.80 13.06
N SER A 41 0.18 -15.02 12.32
CA SER A 41 0.34 -14.56 10.95
C SER A 41 -0.39 -15.45 9.95
N ARG A 42 -0.63 -14.94 8.73
CA ARG A 42 -1.24 -15.74 7.66
C ARG A 42 -0.42 -16.97 7.31
N LEU A 43 0.92 -16.87 7.29
CA LEU A 43 1.77 -18.02 6.96
C LEU A 43 1.81 -19.06 8.07
N PHE A 44 1.66 -18.64 9.33
CA PHE A 44 1.53 -19.56 10.46
C PHE A 44 0.32 -20.48 10.31
N SER A 45 -0.82 -19.90 9.93
CA SER A 45 -2.07 -20.65 9.76
C SER A 45 -1.97 -21.76 8.70
N LEU A 46 -1.15 -21.57 7.65
CA LEU A 46 -0.86 -22.59 6.64
C LEU A 46 -0.20 -23.84 7.24
N THR A 47 0.48 -23.72 8.39
CA THR A 47 1.16 -24.85 9.03
C THR A 47 0.30 -25.66 9.99
N ASN A 48 -0.85 -25.09 10.37
CA ASN A 48 -1.80 -25.68 11.33
C ASN A 48 -2.98 -26.33 10.64
N ASN A 49 -3.39 -25.82 9.47
CA ASN A 49 -4.49 -26.37 8.70
C ASN A 49 -4.04 -27.55 7.85
N ASN A 50 -4.96 -28.47 7.57
CA ASN A 50 -4.75 -29.46 6.52
C ASN A 50 -4.64 -28.72 5.17
N PRO A 51 -3.58 -28.90 4.38
CA PRO A 51 -3.39 -28.18 3.12
C PRO A 51 -4.61 -28.23 2.20
N THR A 52 -5.35 -29.35 2.19
CA THR A 52 -6.52 -29.52 1.32
C THR A 52 -7.74 -28.72 1.75
N GLN A 53 -7.72 -28.08 2.91
CA GLN A 53 -8.80 -27.21 3.41
C GLN A 53 -8.52 -25.73 3.15
N VAL A 54 -7.31 -25.40 2.71
CA VAL A 54 -6.88 -24.03 2.45
C VAL A 54 -7.16 -23.71 0.98
N PRO A 55 -8.00 -22.70 0.66
CA PRO A 55 -8.34 -22.34 -0.72
C PRO A 55 -7.13 -22.04 -1.62
N GLU A 56 -6.06 -21.52 -1.02
CA GLU A 56 -4.82 -21.16 -1.71
C GLU A 56 -3.98 -22.37 -2.13
N PHE A 57 -4.24 -23.58 -1.61
CA PHE A 57 -3.48 -24.78 -1.97
C PHE A 57 -3.97 -25.39 -3.28
N ASP A 58 -3.08 -25.53 -4.26
CA ASP A 58 -3.36 -26.29 -5.49
C ASP A 58 -2.90 -27.75 -5.31
N PRO A 59 -3.82 -28.74 -5.28
CA PRO A 59 -3.46 -30.15 -5.12
C PRO A 59 -2.67 -30.72 -6.30
N ASN A 60 -2.76 -30.11 -7.49
CA ASN A 60 -2.09 -30.63 -8.70
C ASN A 60 -0.59 -30.34 -8.68
N SER A 61 -0.22 -29.11 -8.29
CA SER A 61 1.16 -28.67 -8.18
C SER A 61 1.77 -28.90 -6.79
N GLY A 62 0.94 -29.06 -5.75
CA GLY A 62 1.39 -29.22 -4.38
C GLY A 62 1.93 -27.93 -3.76
N GLU A 63 1.46 -26.76 -4.21
CA GLU A 63 1.92 -25.45 -3.76
C GLU A 63 0.77 -24.54 -3.34
N PHE A 64 1.10 -23.51 -2.56
CA PHE A 64 0.15 -22.46 -2.20
C PHE A 64 0.31 -21.27 -3.16
N PHE A 65 -0.76 -20.82 -3.78
CA PHE A 65 -0.75 -19.69 -4.70
C PHE A 65 -1.34 -18.43 -4.07
N PHE A 66 -0.62 -17.31 -4.19
CA PHE A 66 -1.03 -15.99 -3.76
C PHE A 66 -0.85 -14.99 -4.91
N ASP A 67 -1.92 -14.34 -5.33
CA ASP A 67 -1.87 -13.28 -6.35
C ASP A 67 -1.44 -11.94 -5.74
N ARG A 68 -0.22 -11.90 -5.19
CA ARG A 68 0.36 -10.77 -4.44
C ARG A 68 1.76 -10.41 -4.96
N HIS A 69 2.35 -9.35 -4.41
CA HIS A 69 3.61 -8.79 -4.89
C HIS A 69 4.82 -9.70 -4.56
N PRO A 70 5.51 -10.30 -5.56
CA PRO A 70 6.58 -11.28 -5.32
C PRO A 70 7.82 -10.69 -4.61
N LEU A 71 8.23 -9.47 -4.99
CA LEU A 71 9.44 -8.86 -4.43
C LEU A 71 9.27 -8.44 -2.96
N VAL A 72 8.10 -7.91 -2.60
CA VAL A 72 7.77 -7.59 -1.21
C VAL A 72 7.72 -8.87 -0.38
N PHE A 73 7.11 -9.92 -0.90
CA PHE A 73 7.04 -11.20 -0.22
C PHE A 73 8.42 -11.78 0.12
N ALA A 74 9.45 -11.54 -0.71
CA ALA A 74 10.82 -11.95 -0.39
C ALA A 74 11.32 -11.34 0.94
N GLN A 75 11.01 -10.07 1.22
CA GLN A 75 11.37 -9.45 2.50
C GLN A 75 10.54 -9.98 3.66
N ILE A 76 9.25 -10.22 3.41
CA ILE A 76 8.36 -10.84 4.39
C ILE A 76 8.89 -12.21 4.77
N LEU A 77 9.21 -13.08 3.81
CA LEU A 77 9.79 -14.39 4.09
C LEU A 77 11.14 -14.31 4.81
N ASN A 78 11.97 -13.30 4.50
CA ASN A 78 13.20 -13.07 5.24
C ASN A 78 12.94 -12.68 6.70
N TYR A 79 11.88 -11.93 6.99
CA TYR A 79 11.48 -11.63 8.37
C TYR A 79 11.18 -12.90 9.16
N TYR A 80 10.48 -13.89 8.59
CA TYR A 80 10.30 -15.20 9.23
C TYR A 80 11.62 -15.95 9.47
N ARG A 81 12.67 -15.69 8.69
CA ARG A 81 13.97 -16.35 8.84
C ARG A 81 14.86 -15.68 9.88
N THR A 82 14.89 -14.35 9.90
CA THR A 82 15.87 -13.55 10.66
C THR A 82 15.28 -12.86 11.88
N GLY A 83 13.95 -12.69 11.93
CA GLY A 83 13.26 -11.86 12.91
C GLY A 83 13.44 -10.35 12.70
N LYS A 84 14.02 -9.92 11.57
CA LYS A 84 14.23 -8.51 11.22
C LYS A 84 13.49 -8.13 9.96
N LEU A 85 12.53 -7.20 10.06
CA LEU A 85 11.72 -6.77 8.92
C LEU A 85 12.33 -5.53 8.26
N HIS A 86 12.76 -5.68 7.01
CA HIS A 86 13.30 -4.59 6.21
C HIS A 86 12.35 -4.23 5.06
N CYS A 87 12.12 -2.94 4.87
CA CYS A 87 11.37 -2.43 3.72
C CYS A 87 12.29 -2.39 2.48
N PRO A 88 11.88 -2.94 1.31
CA PRO A 88 12.61 -2.77 0.06
C PRO A 88 12.81 -1.29 -0.31
N ASN A 89 13.93 -0.96 -0.94
CA ASN A 89 14.20 0.43 -1.39
C ASN A 89 13.40 0.82 -2.64
N ASP A 90 12.99 -0.16 -3.42
CA ASP A 90 12.27 -0.04 -4.70
C ASP A 90 10.74 -0.07 -4.53
N VAL A 91 10.24 -0.19 -3.30
CA VAL A 91 8.82 -0.25 -2.98
C VAL A 91 8.44 0.95 -2.09
N CYS A 92 7.33 1.60 -2.41
CA CYS A 92 6.82 2.70 -1.60
C CYS A 92 6.13 2.19 -0.33
N GLY A 93 6.12 3.01 0.72
CA GLY A 93 5.51 2.69 2.02
C GLY A 93 4.07 2.13 1.93
N PRO A 94 3.15 2.77 1.19
CA PRO A 94 1.77 2.30 1.08
C PRO A 94 1.64 0.89 0.51
N ILE A 95 2.39 0.55 -0.56
CA ILE A 95 2.38 -0.80 -1.12
C ILE A 95 2.90 -1.81 -0.09
N PHE A 96 3.95 -1.44 0.66
CA PHE A 96 4.50 -2.31 1.70
C PHE A 96 3.50 -2.50 2.85
N GLU A 97 2.80 -1.45 3.28
CA GLU A 97 1.75 -1.48 4.30
C GLU A 97 0.59 -2.41 3.91
N GLU A 98 0.11 -2.32 2.67
CA GLU A 98 -0.93 -3.21 2.14
C GLU A 98 -0.50 -4.68 2.18
N GLU A 99 0.76 -4.96 1.84
CA GLU A 99 1.31 -6.32 1.94
C GLU A 99 1.42 -6.77 3.40
N LEU A 100 1.97 -5.95 4.31
CA LEU A 100 2.03 -6.31 5.74
C LEU A 100 0.65 -6.64 6.31
N ALA A 101 -0.36 -5.83 5.99
CA ALA A 101 -1.74 -6.08 6.38
C ALA A 101 -2.26 -7.41 5.82
N PHE A 102 -1.97 -7.72 4.55
CA PHE A 102 -2.37 -8.99 3.95
C PHE A 102 -1.74 -10.18 4.67
N TRP A 103 -0.43 -10.13 4.96
CA TRP A 103 0.31 -11.23 5.60
C TRP A 103 0.09 -11.31 7.13
N GLY A 104 -0.63 -10.35 7.71
CA GLY A 104 -0.94 -10.30 9.14
C GLY A 104 0.26 -9.89 9.98
N LEU A 105 1.03 -8.90 9.51
CA LEU A 105 2.22 -8.38 10.18
C LEU A 105 2.03 -6.92 10.56
N GLU A 106 2.58 -6.53 11.71
CA GLU A 106 2.52 -5.15 12.21
C GLU A 106 3.68 -4.31 11.66
N ASP A 107 3.41 -3.06 11.29
CA ASP A 107 4.42 -2.11 10.82
C ASP A 107 5.41 -1.67 11.92
N ALA A 108 5.03 -1.82 13.19
CA ALA A 108 5.90 -1.62 14.34
C ALA A 108 7.12 -2.56 14.36
N SER A 109 7.07 -3.67 13.61
CA SER A 109 8.18 -4.62 13.48
C SER A 109 9.27 -4.16 12.48
N ILE A 110 9.04 -3.09 11.72
CA ILE A 110 9.99 -2.55 10.74
C ILE A 110 11.24 -2.03 11.45
N GLU A 111 12.40 -2.48 10.96
CA GLU A 111 13.70 -2.05 11.47
C GLU A 111 13.93 -0.55 11.27
N THR A 112 14.63 0.06 12.23
CA THR A 112 14.88 1.51 12.28
C THR A 112 15.54 2.07 11.02
N CYS A 113 16.42 1.28 10.37
CA CYS A 113 17.08 1.68 9.13
C CYS A 113 16.13 1.86 7.93
N CYS A 114 14.95 1.24 7.98
CA CYS A 114 13.95 1.26 6.91
C CYS A 114 12.80 2.22 7.19
N TRP A 115 12.62 2.65 8.45
CA TRP A 115 11.50 3.49 8.88
C TRP A 115 11.36 4.78 8.07
N MET A 116 12.48 5.46 7.82
CA MET A 116 12.50 6.68 7.03
C MET A 116 12.00 6.44 5.59
N ASN A 117 12.37 5.32 4.97
CA ASN A 117 11.89 5.02 3.62
C ASN A 117 10.40 4.70 3.60
N TYR A 118 9.94 3.94 4.60
CA TYR A 118 8.54 3.57 4.77
C TYR A 118 7.62 4.79 4.92
N LYS A 119 7.98 5.79 5.76
CA LYS A 119 7.12 6.94 6.05
C LYS A 119 7.16 8.09 5.02
N LYS A 120 8.18 8.15 4.15
CA LYS A 120 8.33 9.22 3.13
C LYS A 120 7.05 9.55 2.35
N HIS A 121 6.34 8.53 1.89
CA HIS A 121 5.14 8.71 1.07
C HIS A 121 3.93 9.17 1.88
N GLY A 122 3.74 8.65 3.09
CA GLY A 122 2.64 9.07 3.96
C GLY A 122 2.75 10.55 4.35
N GLU A 123 3.98 11.03 4.64
CA GLU A 123 4.23 12.43 4.92
C GLU A 123 3.97 13.32 3.70
N ALA A 124 4.41 12.90 2.51
CA ALA A 124 4.15 13.64 1.27
C ALA A 124 2.64 13.74 0.99
N GLN A 125 1.89 12.66 1.19
CA GLN A 125 0.43 12.66 1.01
C GLN A 125 -0.30 13.51 2.06
N ALA A 126 0.14 13.48 3.33
CA ALA A 126 -0.43 14.32 4.38
C ALA A 126 -0.15 15.82 4.14
N ASN A 127 1.02 16.15 3.62
CA ASN A 127 1.34 17.52 3.23
C ASN A 127 0.45 18.00 2.07
N LEU A 128 0.28 17.16 1.04
CA LEU A 128 -0.62 17.47 -0.08
C LEU A 128 -2.07 17.62 0.38
N SER A 129 -2.59 16.73 1.22
CA SER A 129 -3.97 16.83 1.72
C SER A 129 -4.19 18.05 2.59
N SER A 130 -3.17 18.45 3.36
CA SER A 130 -3.22 19.70 4.13
C SER A 130 -3.28 20.94 3.22
N PHE A 131 -2.55 20.91 2.10
CA PHE A 131 -2.59 21.97 1.09
C PHE A 131 -3.95 22.02 0.38
N ASP A 132 -4.48 20.87 -0.05
CA ASP A 132 -5.80 20.78 -0.68
C ASP A 132 -6.90 21.32 0.25
N ARG A 133 -6.84 20.97 1.54
CA ARG A 133 -7.76 21.51 2.56
C ARG A 133 -7.64 23.03 2.71
N MET A 134 -6.44 23.59 2.68
CA MET A 134 -6.25 25.05 2.69
C MET A 134 -6.82 25.73 1.44
N VAL A 135 -6.77 25.06 0.28
CA VAL A 135 -7.38 25.56 -0.95
C VAL A 135 -8.91 25.53 -0.85
N GLU A 136 -9.49 24.46 -0.29
CA GLU A 136 -10.93 24.33 -0.05
C GLU A 136 -11.43 25.34 1.00
N GLU A 137 -10.73 25.47 2.14
CA GLU A 137 -11.05 26.43 3.21
C GLU A 137 -10.84 27.87 2.73
N GLY A 138 -9.75 28.17 2.01
CA GLY A 138 -9.48 29.49 1.44
C GLY A 138 -10.41 29.88 0.28
N ALA A 139 -11.11 28.92 -0.33
CA ALA A 139 -12.21 29.18 -1.26
C ALA A 139 -13.51 29.59 -0.55
N SER A 140 -13.62 29.37 0.77
CA SER A 140 -14.82 29.68 1.56
C SER A 140 -14.79 31.07 2.23
N GLU A 141 -13.62 31.69 2.43
CA GLU A 141 -13.48 32.94 3.20
C GLU A 141 -13.36 34.24 2.39
N HIS A 142 -13.93 34.31 1.18
CA HIS A 142 -13.98 35.62 0.49
C HIS A 142 -15.28 35.85 -0.27
N GLU A 143 -16.40 35.75 0.43
CA GLU A 143 -17.59 36.51 0.11
C GLU A 143 -17.34 37.99 0.49
N TYR A 144 -16.72 38.73 -0.42
CA TYR A 144 -16.54 40.17 -0.29
C TYR A 144 -17.76 40.84 -0.94
N SER A 145 -18.68 41.36 -0.12
CA SER A 145 -19.79 42.17 -0.60
C SER A 145 -19.25 43.46 -1.22
N PHE A 146 -19.48 43.65 -2.52
CA PHE A 146 -19.22 44.91 -3.21
C PHE A 146 -20.55 45.64 -3.39
N HIS A 147 -20.76 46.70 -2.62
CA HIS A 147 -21.78 47.71 -2.89
C HIS A 147 -21.24 48.67 -3.97
N GLU A 148 -22.03 48.90 -5.02
CA GLU A 148 -21.65 49.74 -6.16
C GLU A 148 -22.04 51.22 -5.92
N GLU A 149 -20.99 52.03 -5.75
CA GLU A 149 -20.80 53.48 -5.91
C GLU A 149 -21.64 54.53 -5.15
N GLY A 150 -20.88 55.43 -4.51
CA GLY A 150 -21.27 56.77 -4.07
C GLY A 150 -20.10 57.57 -3.47
N ASP A 151 -19.07 57.85 -4.29
CA ASP A 151 -18.03 58.89 -4.13
C ASP A 151 -16.98 58.80 -2.98
N VAL A 152 -15.73 59.12 -3.36
CA VAL A 152 -14.46 59.26 -2.60
C VAL A 152 -13.82 58.00 -1.96
N GLY A 153 -12.74 57.49 -2.58
CA GLY A 153 -11.71 56.68 -1.88
C GLY A 153 -10.94 55.65 -2.75
N LEU A 154 -9.61 55.77 -2.80
CA LEU A 154 -8.68 54.81 -3.43
C LEU A 154 -8.82 53.39 -2.83
N GLN A 155 -9.17 52.35 -3.62
CA GLN A 155 -8.85 50.96 -3.25
C GLN A 155 -8.92 49.95 -4.42
N THR A 156 -7.83 49.21 -4.56
CA THR A 156 -7.56 47.95 -5.31
C THR A 156 -8.77 47.17 -5.85
N ARG A 157 -9.02 47.30 -7.17
CA ARG A 157 -9.94 46.43 -7.94
C ARG A 157 -9.34 45.02 -8.13
N SER A 158 -9.87 44.11 -7.32
CA SER A 158 -9.87 42.64 -7.32
C SER A 158 -9.33 41.89 -8.56
N TYR A 159 -8.17 41.25 -8.37
CA TYR A 159 -7.54 40.28 -9.27
C TYR A 159 -8.36 38.99 -9.51
N LYS A 160 -9.42 38.73 -8.71
CA LYS A 160 -10.15 37.44 -8.69
C LYS A 160 -11.07 37.20 -9.91
N GLN A 161 -11.71 38.23 -10.47
CA GLN A 161 -12.59 38.06 -11.64
C GLN A 161 -11.84 37.79 -12.95
N VAL A 162 -10.60 38.29 -13.04
CA VAL A 162 -9.75 38.09 -14.22
C VAL A 162 -9.19 36.66 -14.20
N LEU A 163 -8.71 36.18 -13.05
CA LEU A 163 -8.04 34.88 -12.97
C LEU A 163 -8.96 33.68 -13.30
N CYS A 164 -10.23 33.69 -12.91
CA CYS A 164 -11.14 32.57 -13.22
C CYS A 164 -11.50 32.46 -14.70
N LYS A 165 -11.62 33.58 -15.43
CA LYS A 165 -11.84 33.56 -16.90
C LYS A 165 -10.61 33.12 -17.68
N TYR A 166 -9.42 33.39 -17.14
CA TYR A 166 -8.17 33.07 -17.80
C TYR A 166 -7.63 31.69 -17.42
N LYS A 167 -8.14 31.03 -16.36
CA LYS A 167 -7.66 29.72 -15.90
C LYS A 167 -7.80 28.63 -16.96
N SER A 168 -8.97 28.44 -17.56
CA SER A 168 -9.14 27.42 -18.60
C SER A 168 -8.35 27.73 -19.87
N ARG A 169 -8.19 29.02 -20.23
CA ARG A 169 -7.49 29.40 -21.47
C ARG A 169 -5.99 29.34 -21.33
N VAL A 170 -5.42 29.84 -20.23
CA VAL A 170 -3.97 29.85 -19.99
C VAL A 170 -3.45 28.45 -19.70
N TRP A 171 -4.24 27.62 -19.01
CA TRP A 171 -3.88 26.24 -18.71
C TRP A 171 -3.80 25.37 -19.97
N LEU A 172 -4.76 25.52 -20.91
CA LEU A 172 -4.70 24.85 -22.22
C LEU A 172 -3.48 25.28 -23.06
N THR A 173 -3.08 26.55 -23.00
CA THR A 173 -1.88 27.04 -23.72
C THR A 173 -0.57 26.52 -23.13
N MET A 174 -0.54 26.17 -21.84
CA MET A 174 0.65 25.65 -21.16
C MET A 174 0.81 24.14 -21.33
N GLU A 175 -0.27 23.38 -21.46
CA GLU A 175 -0.22 21.92 -21.69
C GLU A 175 0.02 21.54 -23.16
N GLU A 176 -0.46 22.35 -24.12
CA GLU A 176 -0.22 22.14 -25.55
C GLU A 176 0.40 23.39 -26.21
N PRO A 177 1.74 23.48 -26.32
CA PRO A 177 2.44 24.65 -26.86
C PRO A 177 2.13 24.96 -28.34
N SER A 178 1.46 24.05 -29.06
CA SER A 178 1.10 24.21 -30.47
C SER A 178 -0.38 24.55 -30.71
N SER A 179 -1.17 24.73 -29.64
CA SER A 179 -2.64 24.85 -29.72
C SER A 179 -3.17 26.21 -30.20
N SER A 180 -2.32 27.25 -30.32
CA SER A 180 -2.73 28.54 -30.88
C SER A 180 -1.58 29.29 -31.57
N PHE A 181 -1.92 30.25 -32.45
CA PHE A 181 -0.94 31.08 -33.18
C PHE A 181 -0.08 31.95 -32.24
N THR A 182 -0.58 32.31 -31.06
CA THR A 182 0.14 33.04 -30.00
C THR A 182 0.99 32.14 -29.09
N ALA A 183 0.94 30.81 -29.28
CA ALA A 183 1.75 29.84 -28.53
C ALA A 183 3.00 29.37 -29.31
N LYS A 184 3.08 29.70 -30.61
CA LYS A 184 4.29 29.53 -31.44
C LYS A 184 5.29 30.66 -31.25
#